data_AF-A0A851IFS2-F1
#
_entry.id   AF-A0A851IFS2-F1
#
_cell.length_a   1.000
_cell.length_b   1.000
_cell.length_c   1.000
_cell.angle_alpha   90.00
_cell.angle_beta   90.00
_cell.angle_gamma   90.00
#
_symmetry.space_group_name_H-M   'P 1'
#
loop_
_entity.id
_entity.type
_entity.pdbx_description
1 polymer ?
#
loop_
_entity_poly.entity_id
_entity_poly.type
_entity_poly.pdbx_seq_one_letter_code
_entity_poly.pdbx_strand_id
1 'polypeptide(L)'
;MSENIVIDLKKYLIELIEHLCNENIIAHMRVDDLDSQTFNSLVILLRNSLKEEYPKTKLKRTMKSIHYANGFTDLSLKQSAFLLDEVEQYLSINKFLDRDKSVEYFNKRITYDGFEINPESLVLVMIESLLYCKKKSK
;
A
#
# COMPACT_ATOMS: atom_id res chain seq x y z
N MET A 1 5.31 20.85 -7.02
CA MET A 1 4.16 19.93 -7.18
C MET A 1 4.45 18.56 -6.58
N SER A 2 5.67 18.01 -6.69
CA SER A 2 6.04 16.70 -6.13
C SER A 2 6.00 16.62 -4.59
N GLU A 3 6.41 17.66 -3.85
CA GLU A 3 6.42 17.63 -2.37
C GLU A 3 5.02 17.39 -1.76
N ASN A 4 3.97 18.02 -2.32
CA ASN A 4 2.61 17.83 -1.82
C ASN A 4 2.12 16.40 -1.99
N ILE A 5 2.44 15.76 -3.13
CA ILE A 5 2.02 14.38 -3.38
C ILE A 5 2.77 13.40 -2.47
N VAL A 6 4.05 13.64 -2.18
CA VAL A 6 4.82 12.81 -1.22
C VAL A 6 4.27 12.95 0.21
N ILE A 7 3.85 14.15 0.60
CA ILE A 7 3.16 14.38 1.88
C ILE A 7 1.84 13.58 1.92
N ASP A 8 1.08 13.58 0.82
CA ASP A 8 -0.15 12.80 0.71
C ASP A 8 0.12 11.28 0.80
N LEU A 9 1.13 10.77 0.10
CA LEU A 9 1.52 9.35 0.17
C LEU A 9 1.81 8.89 1.59
N LYS A 10 2.58 9.68 2.35
CA LYS A 10 2.88 9.38 3.75
C LYS A 10 1.61 9.36 4.59
N LYS A 11 0.76 10.37 4.45
CA LYS A 11 -0.49 10.48 5.21
C LYS A 11 -1.41 9.28 4.99
N TYR A 12 -1.66 8.91 3.74
CA TYR A 12 -2.49 7.75 3.40
C TYR A 12 -1.88 6.42 3.90
N LEU A 13 -0.55 6.30 3.89
CA LEU A 13 0.10 5.12 4.44
C LEU A 13 -0.03 5.03 5.95
N ILE A 14 0.05 6.16 6.67
CA ILE A 14 -0.22 6.20 8.12
C ILE A 14 -1.67 5.78 8.39
N GLU A 15 -2.63 6.31 7.63
CA GLU A 15 -4.04 5.92 7.74
C GLU A 15 -4.24 4.42 7.52
N LEU A 16 -3.53 3.83 6.54
CA LEU A 16 -3.54 2.38 6.32
C LEU A 16 -3.00 1.61 7.54
N ILE A 17 -1.85 2.03 8.08
CA ILE A 17 -1.26 1.40 9.27
C ILE A 17 -2.20 1.49 10.47
N GLU A 18 -2.80 2.66 10.71
CA GLU A 18 -3.78 2.86 11.78
C GLU A 18 -5.01 1.99 11.60
N HIS A 19 -5.54 1.89 10.37
CA HIS A 19 -6.66 1.00 10.06
C HIS A 19 -6.33 -0.46 10.40
N LEU A 20 -5.16 -0.94 9.99
CA LEU A 20 -4.72 -2.31 10.25
C LEU A 20 -4.45 -2.57 11.75
N CYS A 21 -3.94 -1.58 12.49
CA CYS A 21 -3.83 -1.65 13.95
C CYS A 21 -5.22 -1.76 14.61
N ASN A 22 -6.16 -0.90 14.20
CA ASN A 22 -7.52 -0.85 14.75
C ASN A 22 -8.30 -2.17 14.50
N GLU A 23 -8.09 -2.79 13.35
CA GLU A 23 -8.66 -4.11 13.03
C GLU A 23 -7.90 -5.28 13.68
N ASN A 24 -6.88 -5.02 14.51
CA ASN A 24 -6.01 -6.02 15.15
C ASN A 24 -5.32 -6.97 14.14
N ILE A 25 -4.98 -6.46 12.95
CA ILE A 25 -4.24 -7.20 11.91
C ILE A 25 -2.73 -7.12 12.17
N ILE A 26 -2.24 -6.00 12.67
CA ILE A 26 -0.85 -5.82 13.09
C ILE A 26 -0.79 -5.25 14.51
N ALA A 27 0.33 -5.49 15.20
CA ALA A 27 0.59 -4.91 16.52
C ALA A 27 0.48 -3.38 16.50
N HIS A 28 -0.04 -2.83 17.60
CA HIS A 28 -0.24 -1.38 17.74
C HIS A 28 1.09 -0.61 17.66
N MET A 29 1.13 0.40 16.80
CA MET A 29 2.26 1.34 16.67
C MET A 29 1.84 2.72 17.21
N ARG A 30 2.75 3.46 17.85
CA ARG A 30 2.42 4.82 18.33
C ARG A 30 2.46 5.80 17.17
N VAL A 31 1.50 6.73 17.12
CA VAL A 31 1.40 7.74 16.05
C VAL A 31 2.69 8.58 15.95
N ASP A 32 3.26 9.00 17.09
CA ASP A 32 4.52 9.77 17.13
C ASP A 32 5.70 9.01 16.49
N ASP A 33 5.70 7.68 16.60
CA ASP A 33 6.73 6.83 15.99
C ASP A 33 6.58 6.76 14.46
N LEU A 34 5.36 7.00 13.93
CA LEU A 34 5.08 6.99 12.50
C LEU A 34 5.36 8.36 11.85
N ASP A 35 4.98 9.45 12.52
CA ASP A 35 5.13 10.81 11.99
C ASP A 35 6.59 11.25 11.83
N SER A 36 7.52 10.68 12.58
CA SER A 36 8.95 10.96 12.42
C SER A 36 9.58 10.22 11.22
N GLN A 37 8.90 9.22 10.63
CA GLN A 37 9.45 8.37 9.59
C GLN A 37 9.21 8.90 8.17
N THR A 38 10.07 8.47 7.24
CA THR A 38 9.86 8.71 5.81
C THR A 38 8.82 7.75 5.25
N PHE A 39 8.21 8.08 4.11
CA PHE A 39 7.28 7.19 3.40
C PHE A 39 7.87 5.78 3.18
N ASN A 40 9.10 5.69 2.67
CA ASN A 40 9.73 4.41 2.36
C ASN A 40 10.01 3.59 3.63
N SER A 41 10.42 4.25 4.73
CA SER A 41 10.61 3.61 6.03
C SER A 41 9.30 3.00 6.55
N LEU A 42 8.18 3.72 6.41
CA LEU A 42 6.86 3.24 6.79
C LEU A 42 6.39 2.05 5.95
N VAL A 43 6.67 2.03 4.64
CA VAL A 43 6.31 0.88 3.78
C VAL A 43 7.07 -0.37 4.22
N ILE A 44 8.36 -0.23 4.52
CA ILE A 44 9.20 -1.33 5.02
C ILE A 44 8.67 -1.81 6.38
N LEU A 45 8.35 -0.88 7.28
CA LEU A 45 7.81 -1.19 8.60
C LEU A 45 6.51 -2.00 8.49
N LEU A 46 5.53 -1.48 7.75
CA LEU A 46 4.24 -2.15 7.54
C LEU A 46 4.42 -3.58 7.00
N ARG A 47 5.24 -3.73 5.95
CA ARG A 47 5.50 -5.03 5.35
C ARG A 47 6.15 -5.99 6.34
N ASN A 48 7.10 -5.52 7.14
CA ASN A 48 7.78 -6.36 8.14
C ASN A 48 6.85 -6.76 9.28
N SER A 49 5.99 -5.87 9.76
CA SER A 49 4.99 -6.21 10.78
C SER A 49 4.01 -7.27 10.29
N LEU A 50 3.52 -7.19 9.04
CA LEU A 50 2.71 -8.26 8.46
C LEU A 50 3.45 -9.59 8.34
N LYS A 51 4.75 -9.55 8.03
CA LYS A 51 5.59 -10.76 8.00
C LYS A 51 5.78 -11.38 9.38
N GLU A 52 5.94 -10.56 10.42
CA GLU A 52 6.10 -11.00 11.81
C GLU A 52 4.81 -11.61 12.38
N GLU A 53 3.67 -10.98 12.11
CA GLU A 53 2.35 -11.46 12.55
C GLU A 53 1.90 -12.70 11.76
N TYR A 54 2.22 -12.77 10.46
CA TYR A 54 1.81 -13.86 9.58
C TYR A 54 2.99 -14.57 8.90
N PRO A 55 3.94 -15.16 9.66
CA PRO A 55 5.18 -15.73 9.13
C PRO A 55 4.97 -16.97 8.25
N LYS A 56 3.78 -17.60 8.35
CA LYS A 56 3.40 -18.76 7.55
C LYS A 56 2.82 -18.37 6.17
N THR A 57 2.56 -17.08 5.93
CA THR A 57 2.05 -16.60 4.65
C THR A 57 3.11 -16.79 3.56
N LYS A 58 2.76 -17.56 2.53
CA LYS A 58 3.64 -17.79 1.38
C LYS A 58 3.30 -16.80 0.28
N LEU A 59 4.10 -15.74 0.16
CA LEU A 59 3.97 -14.78 -0.92
C LEU A 59 4.27 -15.44 -2.27
N LYS A 60 3.48 -15.09 -3.28
CA LYS A 60 3.81 -15.42 -4.66
C LYS A 60 4.86 -14.43 -5.14
N ARG A 61 5.83 -14.91 -5.91
CA ARG A 61 6.82 -14.04 -6.53
C ARG A 61 6.11 -13.11 -7.52
N THR A 62 6.10 -11.81 -7.23
CA THR A 62 5.63 -10.79 -8.16
C THR A 62 6.50 -10.87 -9.42
N MET A 63 5.86 -11.01 -10.59
CA MET A 63 6.58 -10.93 -11.86
C MET A 63 7.00 -9.48 -12.08
N LYS A 64 8.16 -9.13 -11.54
CA LYS A 64 8.68 -7.76 -11.58
C LYS A 64 8.70 -7.21 -13.00
N SER A 65 8.92 -8.02 -14.03
CA SER A 65 8.97 -7.61 -15.45
C SER A 65 7.69 -6.96 -16.00
N ILE A 66 6.51 -7.21 -15.41
CA ILE A 66 5.24 -6.66 -15.89
C ILE A 66 4.62 -5.62 -14.94
N HIS A 67 5.34 -5.24 -13.89
CA HIS A 67 4.80 -4.36 -12.86
C HIS A 67 4.75 -2.90 -13.32
N TYR A 68 3.68 -2.17 -12.95
CA TYR A 68 3.49 -0.77 -13.33
C TYR A 68 4.65 0.13 -12.89
N ALA A 69 5.29 -0.20 -11.76
CA ALA A 69 6.45 0.52 -11.23
C ALA A 69 7.75 0.35 -12.04
N ASN A 70 7.78 -0.47 -13.08
CA ASN A 70 9.00 -0.67 -13.85
C ASN A 70 9.52 0.58 -14.54
N GLY A 71 8.62 1.45 -15.00
CA GLY A 71 8.94 2.71 -15.63
C GLY A 71 9.37 3.81 -14.67
N PHE A 72 9.36 3.57 -13.36
CA PHE A 72 9.69 4.60 -12.36
C PHE A 72 11.18 4.91 -12.37
N THR A 73 11.52 6.19 -12.53
CA THR A 73 12.90 6.68 -12.42
C THR A 73 13.37 6.73 -10.97
N ASP A 74 12.47 7.07 -10.04
CA ASP A 74 12.76 7.02 -8.61
C ASP A 74 12.83 5.56 -8.12
N LEU A 75 14.05 5.11 -7.79
CA LEU A 75 14.30 3.75 -7.32
C LEU A 75 13.68 3.46 -5.95
N SER A 76 13.57 4.47 -5.08
CA SER A 76 12.99 4.31 -3.75
C SER A 76 11.48 4.14 -3.84
N LEU A 77 10.81 4.99 -4.63
CA LEU A 77 9.38 4.86 -4.90
C LEU A 77 9.06 3.54 -5.62
N LYS A 78 9.92 3.13 -6.56
CA LYS A 78 9.81 1.83 -7.24
C LYS A 78 9.91 0.64 -6.28
N GLN A 79 10.84 0.69 -5.33
CA GLN A 79 10.97 -0.34 -4.29
C GLN A 79 9.74 -0.37 -3.39
N SER A 80 9.25 0.80 -2.97
CA SER A 80 8.03 0.91 -2.16
C SER A 80 6.81 0.35 -2.88
N ALA A 81 6.66 0.58 -4.19
CA ALA A 81 5.59 -0.03 -4.98
C ALA A 81 5.65 -1.56 -4.99
N PHE A 82 6.85 -2.16 -5.09
CA PHE A 82 6.99 -3.62 -4.99
C PHE A 82 6.66 -4.15 -3.59
N LEU A 83 7.03 -3.43 -2.54
CA LEU A 83 6.70 -3.82 -1.18
C LEU A 83 5.20 -3.70 -0.90
N LEU A 84 4.52 -2.70 -1.48
CA LEU A 84 3.06 -2.58 -1.39
C LEU A 84 2.32 -3.73 -2.07
N ASP A 85 2.85 -4.32 -3.15
CA ASP A 85 2.32 -5.56 -3.73
C ASP A 85 2.47 -6.75 -2.76
N GLU A 86 3.60 -6.84 -2.04
CA GLU A 86 3.74 -7.84 -0.96
C GLU A 86 2.74 -7.62 0.17
N VAL A 87 2.49 -6.35 0.55
CA VAL A 87 1.44 -5.98 1.53
C VAL A 87 0.06 -6.42 1.04
N GLU A 88 -0.31 -6.13 -0.22
CA GLU A 88 -1.57 -6.60 -0.81
C GLU A 88 -1.70 -8.12 -0.69
N GLN A 89 -0.63 -8.85 -1.01
CA GLN A 89 -0.62 -10.31 -0.93
C GLN A 89 -0.79 -10.80 0.51
N TYR A 90 -0.11 -10.21 1.50
CA TYR A 90 -0.32 -10.54 2.91
C TYR A 90 -1.79 -10.36 3.31
N LEU A 91 -2.37 -9.21 2.98
CA LEU A 91 -3.75 -8.90 3.35
C LEU A 91 -4.75 -9.80 2.61
N SER A 92 -4.52 -10.09 1.33
CA SER A 92 -5.40 -10.92 0.51
C SER A 92 -5.35 -12.40 0.91
N ILE A 93 -4.15 -12.96 1.07
CA ILE A 93 -3.98 -14.39 1.40
C ILE A 93 -4.56 -14.70 2.79
N ASN A 94 -4.42 -13.77 3.74
CA ASN A 94 -4.99 -13.90 5.08
C ASN A 94 -6.45 -13.42 5.18
N LYS A 95 -7.10 -13.09 4.04
CA LYS A 95 -8.53 -12.75 3.92
C LYS A 95 -8.95 -11.45 4.64
N PHE A 96 -8.02 -10.53 4.83
CA PHE A 96 -8.32 -9.17 5.29
C PHE A 96 -8.77 -8.27 4.14
N LEU A 97 -8.19 -8.50 2.95
CA LEU A 97 -8.45 -7.78 1.72
C LEU A 97 -9.18 -8.66 0.70
N ASP A 98 -10.18 -8.11 0.02
CA ASP A 98 -10.76 -8.72 -1.17
C ASP A 98 -9.97 -8.23 -2.41
N ARG A 99 -9.12 -9.10 -2.95
CA ARG A 99 -8.21 -8.74 -4.03
C ARG A 99 -8.93 -8.25 -5.28
N ASP A 100 -10.06 -8.85 -5.63
CA ASP A 100 -10.76 -8.49 -6.86
C ASP A 100 -11.31 -7.06 -6.75
N LYS A 101 -11.79 -6.67 -5.57
CA LYS A 101 -12.23 -5.30 -5.30
C LYS A 101 -11.08 -4.29 -5.26
N SER A 102 -9.94 -4.67 -4.70
CA SER A 102 -8.71 -3.86 -4.71
C SER A 102 -8.31 -3.52 -6.15
N VAL A 103 -8.22 -4.56 -7.00
CA VAL A 103 -7.87 -4.43 -8.41
C VAL A 103 -8.92 -3.64 -9.20
N GLU A 104 -10.20 -3.87 -8.94
CA GLU A 104 -11.29 -3.10 -9.56
C GLU A 104 -11.19 -1.61 -9.22
N TYR A 105 -11.00 -1.27 -7.94
CA TYR A 105 -10.81 0.11 -7.49
C TYR A 105 -9.62 0.76 -8.18
N PHE A 106 -8.47 0.08 -8.16
CA PHE A 106 -7.23 0.58 -8.78
C PHE A 106 -7.47 0.89 -10.26
N ASN A 107 -7.98 -0.08 -11.03
CA ASN A 107 -8.22 0.09 -12.46
C ASN A 107 -9.22 1.20 -12.76
N LYS A 108 -10.32 1.27 -12.01
CA LYS A 108 -11.33 2.33 -12.19
C LYS A 108 -10.75 3.71 -11.93
N ARG A 109 -9.84 3.85 -10.94
CA ARG A 109 -9.27 5.14 -10.59
C ARG A 109 -8.24 5.61 -11.61
N ILE A 110 -7.34 4.73 -12.07
CA ILE A 110 -6.31 5.11 -13.04
C ILE A 110 -6.86 5.35 -14.46
N THR A 111 -8.05 4.82 -14.77
CA THR A 111 -8.73 5.02 -16.06
C THR A 111 -9.77 6.15 -16.01
N TYR A 112 -9.92 6.82 -14.86
CA TYR A 112 -10.84 7.93 -14.71
C TYR A 112 -10.38 9.13 -15.56
N ASP A 113 -11.34 9.81 -16.21
CA ASP A 113 -11.04 10.95 -17.07
C ASP A 113 -10.40 12.09 -16.27
N GLY A 114 -9.27 12.60 -16.77
CA GLY A 114 -8.46 13.59 -16.07
C GLY A 114 -7.53 13.03 -14.97
N PHE A 115 -7.37 11.71 -14.84
CA PHE A 115 -6.32 11.15 -13.98
C PHE A 115 -4.93 11.36 -14.59
N GLU A 116 -4.02 11.94 -13.82
CA GLU A 116 -2.64 12.14 -14.25
C GLU A 116 -1.81 10.87 -13.96
N ILE A 117 -1.35 10.20 -15.02
CA ILE A 117 -0.52 9.00 -14.89
C ILE A 117 0.94 9.41 -14.61
N ASN A 118 1.28 9.49 -13.34
CA ASN A 118 2.66 9.62 -12.85
C ASN A 118 2.95 8.61 -11.71
N PRO A 119 4.23 8.35 -11.39
CA PRO A 119 4.61 7.33 -10.41
C PRO A 119 3.95 7.50 -9.04
N GLU A 120 3.95 8.72 -8.51
CA GLU A 120 3.40 9.02 -7.20
C GLU A 120 1.89 8.82 -7.17
N SER A 121 1.17 9.23 -8.22
CA SER A 121 -0.28 9.03 -8.34
C SER A 121 -0.63 7.54 -8.41
N LEU A 122 0.14 6.74 -9.12
CA LEU A 122 -0.06 5.29 -9.17
C LEU A 122 0.16 4.62 -7.81
N VAL A 123 1.18 5.06 -7.06
CA VAL A 123 1.42 4.56 -5.70
C VAL A 123 0.32 5.01 -4.73
N LEU A 124 -0.18 6.23 -4.86
CA LEU A 124 -1.28 6.73 -4.05
C LEU A 124 -2.54 5.88 -4.24
N VAL A 125 -2.92 5.61 -5.49
CA VAL A 125 -4.08 4.77 -5.80
C VAL A 125 -3.88 3.33 -5.30
N MET A 126 -2.65 2.82 -5.31
CA MET A 126 -2.34 1.52 -4.70
C MET A 126 -2.65 1.54 -3.19
N ILE A 127 -2.19 2.55 -2.44
CA ILE A 127 -2.45 2.66 -1.00
C ILE A 127 -3.96 2.81 -0.73
N GLU A 128 -4.65 3.65 -1.51
CA GLU A 128 -6.10 3.81 -1.42
C GLU A 128 -6.84 2.48 -1.66
N SER A 129 -6.40 1.67 -2.62
CA SER A 129 -7.01 0.37 -2.89
C SER A 129 -6.90 -0.61 -1.71
N LEU A 130 -5.80 -0.51 -0.95
CA LEU A 130 -5.59 -1.28 0.28
C LEU A 130 -6.50 -0.81 1.42
N LEU A 131 -6.71 0.50 1.54
CA LEU A 131 -7.63 1.12 2.51
C LEU A 131 -9.11 0.84 2.20
N TYR A 132 -9.48 0.83 0.92
CA TYR A 132 -10.87 0.66 0.49
C TYR A 132 -11.40 -0.77 0.73
N CYS A 133 -10.51 -1.71 1.01
CA CYS A 133 -10.82 -3.11 1.26
C CYS A 133 -11.14 -3.42 2.72
N LYS A 134 -12.18 -2.74 3.24
CA LYS A 134 -13.26 -3.35 4.04
C LYS A 134 -14.32 -2.28 4.36
N LYS A 135 -15.06 -1.82 3.35
CA LYS A 135 -16.47 -1.47 3.58
C LYS A 135 -17.32 -2.72 3.36
N LYS A 136 -17.41 -3.59 4.38
CA LYS A 136 -18.66 -4.33 4.57
C LYS A 136 -19.67 -3.27 4.97
N SER A 137 -20.57 -2.91 4.06
CA SER A 137 -21.81 -2.26 4.41
C SER A 137 -22.42 -3.02 5.58
N LYS A 138 -22.71 -2.30 6.65
CA LYS A 138 -23.49 -2.79 7.78
C LYS A 138 -24.88 -3.18 7.30
#